data_AF-A0A7S0ZAX2-F1
#
_entry.id   AF-A0A7S0ZAX2-F1
#
_cell.length_a   1.000
_cell.length_b   1.000
_cell.length_c   1.000
_cell.angle_alpha   90.00
_cell.angle_beta   90.00
_cell.angle_gamma   90.00
#
_symmetry.space_group_name_H-M   'P 1'
#
loop_
_entity.id
_entity.type
_entity.pdbx_description
1 polymer ?
#
loop_
_entity_poly.entity_id
_entity_poly.type
_entity_poly.pdbx_seq_one_letter_code
_entity_poly.pdbx_strand_id
1 'polypeptide(L)'
;NRETKLALVFGNEHSGVSTELDHLADIRFTIPMRGLVESFNVSVAVALSLHSSYIRLKSVQNESDFKLSDVEQRELLHEWLVGRHLRQRALTASRNDATIGSKSIAGIA
;
A
#
# COMPACT_ATOMS: atom_id res chain seq x y z
N ASN A 1 9.88 -21.39 -3.56
CA ASN A 1 10.81 -20.89 -4.58
C ASN A 1 10.76 -19.36 -4.57
N ARG A 2 11.69 -18.67 -3.87
CA ARG A 2 11.71 -17.19 -3.68
C ARG A 2 12.37 -16.44 -4.85
N GLU A 3 12.76 -17.14 -5.92
CA GLU A 3 13.71 -16.61 -6.90
C GLU A 3 13.12 -15.64 -7.93
N THR A 4 11.80 -15.48 -8.02
CA THR A 4 11.20 -14.49 -8.92
C THR A 4 10.16 -13.68 -8.18
N LYS A 5 10.54 -12.47 -7.78
CA LYS A 5 9.61 -11.49 -7.18
C LYS A 5 8.76 -10.88 -8.28
N LEU A 6 7.45 -10.81 -8.05
CA LEU A 6 6.52 -10.14 -8.97
C LEU A 6 6.17 -8.75 -8.41
N ALA A 7 6.36 -7.73 -9.24
CA ALA A 7 5.84 -6.39 -8.98
C ALA A 7 4.70 -6.11 -9.97
N LEU A 8 3.52 -5.79 -9.45
CA LEU A 8 2.43 -5.25 -10.27
C LEU A 8 2.50 -3.74 -10.20
N VAL A 9 2.69 -3.10 -11.36
CA VAL A 9 2.83 -1.65 -11.47
C VAL A 9 1.60 -1.08 -12.13
N PHE A 10 1.09 0.02 -11.56
CA PHE A 10 -0.09 0.71 -12.06
C PHE A 10 0.22 2.19 -12.22
N GLY A 11 -0.37 2.76 -13.26
CA GLY A 11 -0.33 4.19 -13.51
C GLY A 11 -1.24 5.00 -12.60
N ASN A 12 -1.15 6.32 -12.69
CA ASN A 12 -2.15 7.20 -12.08
C ASN A 12 -3.39 7.35 -12.98
N GLU A 13 -4.45 7.96 -12.45
CA GLU A 13 -5.74 8.09 -13.13
C GLU A 13 -5.71 8.94 -14.40
N HIS A 14 -4.74 9.84 -14.53
CA HIS A 14 -4.73 10.82 -15.60
C HIS A 14 -3.86 10.40 -16.79
N SER A 15 -2.64 9.95 -16.49
CA SER A 15 -1.60 9.69 -17.49
C SER A 15 -1.30 8.20 -17.65
N GLY A 16 -1.93 7.33 -16.85
CA GLY A 16 -1.62 5.92 -16.86
C GLY A 16 -0.18 5.66 -16.42
N VAL A 17 0.42 4.59 -16.95
CA VAL A 17 1.80 4.18 -16.63
C VAL A 17 2.76 5.11 -17.36
N SER A 18 3.82 5.56 -16.69
CA SER A 18 4.81 6.43 -17.32
C SER A 18 5.61 5.67 -18.39
N THR A 19 6.16 6.39 -19.36
CA THR A 19 6.98 5.81 -20.44
C THR A 19 8.19 5.04 -19.88
N GLU A 20 8.81 5.54 -18.81
CA GLU A 20 9.93 4.88 -18.15
C GLU A 20 9.52 3.53 -17.56
N LEU A 21 8.37 3.48 -16.87
CA LEU A 21 7.84 2.23 -16.31
C LEU A 21 7.39 1.25 -17.40
N ASP A 22 6.83 1.75 -18.50
CA ASP A 22 6.46 0.91 -19.65
C ASP A 22 7.70 0.26 -20.31
N HIS A 23 8.82 0.97 -20.38
CA HIS A 23 10.08 0.44 -20.90
C HIS A 23 10.78 -0.54 -19.95
N LEU A 24 10.59 -0.38 -18.63
CA LEU A 24 11.19 -1.27 -17.62
C LEU A 24 10.35 -2.52 -17.35
N ALA A 25 9.09 -2.56 -17.79
CA ALA A 25 8.21 -3.69 -17.54
C ALA A 25 8.56 -4.90 -18.41
N ASP A 26 8.74 -6.06 -17.79
CA ASP A 26 8.93 -7.32 -18.51
C ASP A 26 7.66 -7.73 -19.28
N ILE A 27 6.49 -7.41 -18.71
CA ILE A 27 5.18 -7.85 -19.20
C ILE A 27 4.18 -6.71 -19.05
N ARG A 28 3.37 -6.51 -20.09
CA ARG A 28 2.15 -5.69 -20.06
C ARG A 28 0.92 -6.59 -19.99
N PHE A 29 -0.07 -6.17 -19.21
CA PHE A 29 -1.36 -6.84 -19.15
C PHE A 29 -2.50 -5.82 -19.19
N THR A 30 -3.70 -6.30 -19.51
CA THR A 30 -4.93 -5.50 -19.47
C THR A 30 -6.03 -6.31 -18.79
N ILE A 31 -6.97 -5.63 -18.13
CA ILE A 31 -8.17 -6.25 -17.60
C ILE A 31 -9.24 -6.15 -18.69
N PRO A 32 -9.77 -7.27 -19.21
CA PRO A 32 -10.79 -7.24 -20.24
C PRO A 32 -12.01 -6.45 -19.79
N MET A 33 -12.39 -5.44 -20.57
CA MET A 33 -13.58 -4.63 -20.35
C MET A 33 -14.64 -4.93 -21.41
N ARG A 34 -15.91 -4.85 -21.02
CA ARG A 34 -17.05 -4.88 -21.93
C ARG A 34 -17.87 -3.61 -21.71
N GLY A 35 -18.21 -2.90 -22.79
CA GLY A 35 -18.98 -1.66 -22.74
C GLY A 35 -18.21 -0.48 -23.36
N LEU A 36 -18.69 0.74 -23.09
CA LEU A 36 -18.19 1.99 -23.67
C LEU A 36 -17.16 2.71 -22.77
N VAL A 37 -16.64 2.05 -21.74
CA VAL A 37 -15.65 2.63 -20.83
C VAL A 37 -14.24 2.27 -21.25
N GLU A 38 -13.34 3.25 -21.16
CA GLU A 38 -11.95 3.13 -21.63
C GLU A 38 -11.01 2.52 -20.59
N SER A 39 -11.35 2.63 -19.30
CA SER A 39 -10.56 2.09 -18.20
C SER A 39 -11.39 1.92 -16.92
N PHE A 40 -10.90 1.07 -16.01
CA PHE A 40 -11.36 1.05 -14.63
C PHE A 40 -10.66 2.16 -13.82
N ASN A 41 -11.30 2.59 -12.74
CA ASN A 41 -10.60 3.33 -11.69
C ASN A 41 -9.37 2.53 -11.21
N VAL A 42 -8.24 3.22 -10.97
CA VAL A 42 -6.98 2.55 -10.62
C VAL A 42 -7.11 1.64 -9.40
N SER A 43 -7.86 2.04 -8.37
CA SER A 43 -8.06 1.21 -7.17
C SER A 43 -8.82 -0.09 -7.48
N VAL A 44 -9.78 -0.02 -8.40
CA VAL A 44 -10.53 -1.19 -8.88
C VAL A 44 -9.64 -2.11 -9.70
N ALA A 45 -8.80 -1.54 -10.58
CA ALA A 45 -7.84 -2.32 -11.37
C ALA A 45 -6.82 -3.04 -10.48
N VAL A 46 -6.30 -2.36 -9.44
CA VAL A 46 -5.40 -2.94 -8.43
C VAL A 46 -6.11 -4.07 -7.68
N ALA A 47 -7.33 -3.84 -7.18
CA ALA A 47 -8.08 -4.83 -6.42
C ALA A 47 -8.34 -6.12 -7.23
N LEU A 48 -8.78 -5.99 -8.48
CA LEU A 48 -9.03 -7.12 -9.37
C LEU A 48 -7.73 -7.90 -9.65
N SER A 49 -6.63 -7.20 -9.90
CA SER A 49 -5.33 -7.81 -10.21
C SER A 49 -4.77 -8.58 -9.01
N LEU A 50 -4.83 -8.00 -7.81
CA LEU A 50 -4.41 -8.66 -6.57
C LEU A 50 -5.30 -9.86 -6.24
N HIS A 51 -6.62 -9.73 -6.39
CA HIS A 51 -7.54 -10.82 -6.10
C HIS A 51 -7.33 -12.02 -7.04
N SER A 52 -7.19 -11.76 -8.35
CA SER A 52 -6.89 -12.80 -9.34
C SER A 52 -5.55 -13.49 -9.04
N SER A 53 -4.52 -12.70 -8.71
CA SER A 53 -3.21 -13.23 -8.32
C SER A 53 -3.30 -14.09 -7.07
N TYR A 54 -4.01 -13.62 -6.04
CA TYR A 54 -4.21 -14.37 -4.79
C TYR A 54 -4.90 -15.72 -5.02
N ILE A 55 -5.99 -15.76 -5.79
CA ILE A 55 -6.70 -17.00 -6.10
C ILE A 55 -5.77 -18.00 -6.79
N ARG A 56 -5.02 -17.54 -7.80
CA ARG A 56 -4.11 -18.41 -8.55
C ARG A 56 -2.94 -18.90 -7.70
N LEU A 57 -2.38 -18.04 -6.86
CA LEU A 57 -1.30 -18.42 -5.95
C LEU A 57 -1.77 -19.47 -4.94
N LYS A 58 -2.96 -19.27 -4.37
CA LYS A 58 -3.59 -20.23 -3.46
C LYS A 58 -3.89 -21.58 -4.12
N SER A 59 -4.18 -21.62 -5.43
CA SER A 59 -4.48 -22.87 -6.13
C SER A 59 -3.25 -23.66 -6.58
N VAL A 60 -2.06 -23.04 -6.64
CA VAL A 60 -0.85 -23.66 -7.22
C VAL A 60 0.24 -23.93 -6.17
N GLN A 61 0.30 -23.15 -5.08
CA GLN A 61 1.37 -23.28 -4.09
C GLN A 61 0.85 -23.67 -2.72
N ASN A 62 1.76 -24.19 -1.88
CA ASN A 62 1.46 -24.44 -0.48
C ASN A 62 1.38 -23.11 0.28
N GLU A 63 0.50 -23.04 1.26
CA GLU A 63 0.29 -21.82 2.04
C GLU A 63 1.56 -21.33 2.76
N SER A 64 2.46 -22.25 3.10
CA SER A 64 3.76 -21.97 3.71
C SER A 64 4.71 -21.20 2.80
N ASP A 65 4.55 -21.27 1.48
CA ASP A 65 5.47 -20.64 0.52
C ASP A 65 5.33 -19.11 0.49
N PHE A 66 4.17 -18.59 0.93
CA PHE A 66 3.83 -17.15 0.93
C PHE A 66 3.77 -16.53 2.32
N LYS A 67 3.86 -17.32 3.37
CA LYS A 67 3.89 -16.80 4.74
C LYS A 67 5.27 -16.22 5.04
N LEU A 68 5.27 -15.08 5.71
CA LEU A 68 6.45 -14.59 6.40
C LEU A 68 6.89 -15.66 7.42
N SER A 69 8.19 -15.78 7.65
CA SER A 69 8.71 -16.63 8.73
C SER A 69 8.21 -16.12 10.09
N ASP A 70 8.18 -16.99 11.09
CA ASP A 70 7.73 -16.59 12.44
C ASP A 70 8.56 -15.42 13.02
N VAL A 71 9.83 -15.31 12.62
CA VAL A 71 10.70 -14.19 13.01
C VAL A 71 10.22 -12.90 12.34
N GLU A 72 10.06 -12.89 11.02
CA GLU A 72 9.57 -11.74 10.26
C GLU A 72 8.17 -11.30 10.74
N GLN A 73 7.28 -12.25 11.06
CA GLN A 73 5.95 -11.96 11.61
C GLN A 73 6.03 -11.27 12.98
N ARG A 74 6.90 -11.76 13.88
CA ARG A 74 7.09 -11.16 15.22
C ARG A 74 7.67 -9.76 15.14
N GLU A 75 8.65 -9.53 14.27
CA GLU A 75 9.25 -8.22 14.05
C GLU A 75 8.21 -7.21 13.55
N LEU A 76 7.42 -7.61 12.55
CA LEU A 76 6.36 -6.77 12.00
C LEU A 76 5.25 -6.48 13.03
N LEU A 77 4.87 -7.47 13.83
CA LEU A 77 3.90 -7.30 14.91
C LEU A 77 4.42 -6.31 15.96
N HIS A 78 5.68 -6.44 16.36
CA HIS A 78 6.32 -5.52 17.31
C HIS A 78 6.33 -4.09 16.75
N GLU A 79 6.70 -3.91 15.48
CA GLU A 79 6.67 -2.61 14.82
C GLU A 79 5.26 -1.99 14.80
N TRP A 80 4.22 -2.80 14.53
CA TRP A 80 2.85 -2.31 14.51
C TRP A 80 2.33 -1.92 15.89
N LEU A 81 2.63 -2.71 16.92
CA LEU A 81 2.18 -2.44 18.28
C LEU A 81 2.90 -1.22 18.87
N VAL A 82 4.23 -1.21 18.79
CA VAL A 82 5.05 -0.14 19.39
C VAL A 82 5.04 1.11 18.52
N GLY A 83 5.26 0.97 17.22
CA GLY A 83 5.34 2.08 16.29
C GLY A 83 4.02 2.85 16.13
N ARG A 84 2.85 2.18 16.17
CA ARG A 84 1.56 2.92 16.15
C ARG A 84 1.34 3.70 17.44
N HIS A 85 1.65 3.11 18.59
CA HIS A 85 1.48 3.78 19.88
C HIS A 85 2.37 5.02 20.00
N LEU A 86 3.64 4.90 19.62
CA LEU A 86 4.58 6.02 19.66
C LEU A 86 4.22 7.13 18.66
N ARG A 87 3.77 6.78 17.45
CA ARG A 87 3.32 7.77 16.45
C ARG A 87 2.05 8.51 16.87
N GLN A 88 1.06 7.81 17.43
CA GLN A 88 -0.16 8.46 17.94
C GLN A 88 0.12 9.39 19.12
N ARG A 89 1.02 8.99 20.03
CA ARG A 89 1.42 9.85 21.15
C ARG A 89 2.20 11.08 20.70
N ALA A 90 3.11 10.94 19.73
CA ALA A 90 3.84 12.07 19.17
C ALA A 90 2.91 13.08 18.48
N LEU A 91 1.94 12.61 17.68
CA LEU A 91 0.94 13.47 17.05
C LEU A 91 0.02 14.16 18.07
N THR A 92 -0.34 13.48 19.16
CA THR A 92 -1.19 14.05 20.21
C THR A 92 -0.44 15.05 21.08
N ALA A 93 0.84 14.78 21.40
CA ALA A 93 1.70 15.69 22.14
C ALA A 93 1.98 16.98 21.35
N SER A 94 2.33 16.85 20.07
CA SER A 94 2.55 18.00 19.18
C SER A 94 1.28 18.87 19.01
N ARG A 95 0.09 18.25 19.01
CA ARG A 95 -1.18 18.95 18.94
C ARG A 95 -1.54 19.69 20.25
N ASN A 96 -1.16 19.15 21.41
CA ASN A 96 -1.34 19.83 22.69
C ASN A 96 -0.38 21.02 22.85
N ASP A 97 0.88 20.92 22.41
CA ASP A 97 1.83 22.04 22.48
C ASP A 97 1.41 23.23 21.60
N ALA A 98 0.86 22.97 20.40
CA ALA A 98 0.31 24.03 19.53
C ALA A 98 -0.92 24.72 20.14
N THR A 99 -1.69 24.01 20.98
CA THR A 99 -2.91 24.55 21.63
C THR A 99 -2.56 25.35 22.89
N ILE A 100 -1.47 25.03 23.58
CA ILE A 100 -0.99 25.77 24.76
C ILE A 100 -0.28 27.07 24.34
N GLY A 101 0.51 27.05 23.25
CA GLY A 101 1.20 28.25 22.73
C GLY A 101 0.26 29.37 22.25
N SER A 102 -0.94 29.03 21.75
CA SER A 102 -1.94 30.01 21.28
C SER A 102 -2.77 30.64 22.40
N LYS A 103 -2.91 29.98 23.56
CA LYS A 103 -3.66 30.52 24.71
C LYS A 103 -2.85 31.48 25.59
N SER A 104 -1.51 31.43 25.54
CA SER A 104 -0.67 32.33 26.35
C SER A 104 -0.58 33.77 25.81
N ILE A 105 -0.94 33.98 24.53
CA ILE A 105 -0.81 35.30 23.87
C ILE A 105 -2.10 36.14 23.93
N ALA A 106 -3.23 35.54 24.31
CA ALA A 106 -4.54 36.19 24.32
C ALA A 106 -4.94 36.80 25.69
N GLY A 107 -4.02 36.84 26.67
CA GLY A 107 -4.31 37.30 28.04
C GLY A 107 -3.43 38.43 28.57
N ILE A 108 -2.64 39.11 27.72
CA ILE A 108 -1.77 40.24 28.11
C ILE A 108 -2.06 41.49 27.24
N ALA A 109 -3.31 41.71 26.84
CA ALA A 109 -3.72 42.95 26.18
C ALA A 109 -4.83 43.64 26.99
#